data_AF-V5GHK3-F1
#
_entry.id   AF-V5GHK3-F1
#
_cell.length_a   1.000
_cell.length_b   1.000
_cell.length_c   1.000
_cell.angle_alpha   90.00
_cell.angle_beta   90.00
_cell.angle_gamma   90.00
#
_symmetry.space_group_name_H-M   'P 1'
#
loop_
_entity.id
_entity.type
_entity.pdbx_description
1 polymer ?
#
loop_
_entity_poly.entity_id
_entity_poly.type
_entity_poly.pdbx_seq_one_letter_code
_entity_poly.pdbx_strand_id
1 'polypeptide(L)'
;NVIFFASIHLNAVICWRITNTNYTTASHSRVFWNNETMVYPSDIKVDADNTLWVLSNKLPVFLHAGLDYNEYNFRILNGKVAEAIKYTACDSKMVVNKTIVEKIKGVLKKDKS
;
A
#
# COMPACT_ATOMS: atom_id res chain seq x y z
N ASN A 1 1.64 16.03 1.43
CA ASN A 1 1.02 15.40 0.24
C ASN A 1 1.54 13.99 0.06
N VAL A 2 0.65 13.05 -0.25
CA VAL A 2 0.93 11.62 -0.42
C VAL A 2 0.37 11.21 -1.79
N ILE A 3 1.13 10.41 -2.53
CA ILE A 3 0.69 9.78 -3.77
C ILE A 3 0.37 8.32 -3.47
N PHE A 4 -0.69 7.80 -4.07
CA PHE A 4 -1.08 6.40 -4.01
C PHE A 4 -0.95 5.75 -5.37
N PHE A 5 -0.49 4.50 -5.40
CA PHE A 5 -0.29 3.72 -6.61
C PHE A 5 -0.78 2.29 -6.41
N ALA A 6 -1.37 1.74 -7.47
CA ALA A 6 -1.75 0.34 -7.55
C ALA A 6 -0.52 -0.52 -7.87
N SER A 7 -0.30 -1.57 -7.09
CA SER A 7 0.74 -2.57 -7.36
C SER A 7 0.11 -3.93 -7.60
N ILE A 8 0.04 -4.31 -8.87
CA ILE A 8 -0.54 -5.58 -9.33
C ILE A 8 0.32 -6.75 -8.82
N HIS A 9 1.66 -6.65 -8.94
CA HIS A 9 2.56 -7.71 -8.48
C HIS A 9 2.45 -8.00 -6.97
N LEU A 10 2.03 -7.01 -6.18
CA LEU A 10 1.93 -7.13 -4.73
C LEU A 10 0.49 -7.24 -4.22
N ASN A 11 -0.50 -7.27 -5.13
CA ASN A 11 -1.92 -7.20 -4.80
C ASN A 11 -2.23 -6.10 -3.77
N ALA A 12 -1.72 -4.89 -4.01
CA ALA A 12 -1.66 -3.84 -2.99
C ALA A 12 -1.90 -2.44 -3.53
N VAL A 13 -2.32 -1.54 -2.63
CA VAL A 13 -2.10 -0.10 -2.78
C VAL A 13 -0.86 0.30 -2.00
N ILE A 14 0.02 1.04 -2.67
CA ILE A 14 1.26 1.58 -2.11
C ILE A 14 1.12 3.09 -2.03
N CYS A 15 1.72 3.69 -1.02
CA CYS A 15 1.83 5.13 -0.89
C CYS A 15 3.29 5.58 -0.99
N TRP A 16 3.45 6.85 -1.37
CA TRP A 16 4.71 7.59 -1.28
C TRP A 16 4.44 9.02 -0.81
N ARG A 17 5.30 9.53 0.06
CA ARG A 17 5.27 10.93 0.47
C ARG A 17 6.23 11.75 -0.35
N ILE A 18 5.71 12.78 -1.02
CA ILE A 18 6.53 13.61 -1.91
C ILE A 18 7.56 14.49 -1.20
N THR A 19 7.37 14.78 0.09
CA THR A 19 8.39 15.52 0.88
C THR A 19 9.59 14.62 1.24
N ASN A 20 9.49 13.31 1.03
CA ASN A 20 10.62 12.41 1.09
C ASN A 20 11.21 12.29 -0.32
N THR A 21 12.24 13.08 -0.60
CA THR A 21 12.90 13.16 -1.92
C THR A 21 13.68 11.89 -2.27
N ASN A 22 13.95 11.01 -1.32
CA ASN A 22 14.63 9.74 -1.56
C ASN A 22 13.64 8.67 -2.06
N TYR A 23 13.36 8.66 -3.36
CA TYR A 23 12.48 7.67 -4.00
C TYR A 23 13.12 6.27 -4.02
N THR A 24 12.91 5.53 -2.94
CA THR A 24 13.48 4.20 -2.70
C THR A 24 12.41 3.24 -2.18
N THR A 25 12.66 1.93 -2.22
CA THR A 25 11.75 0.94 -1.65
C THR A 25 11.40 1.21 -0.18
N ALA A 26 12.35 1.76 0.60
CA ALA A 26 12.14 2.12 2.00
C ALA A 26 11.26 3.38 2.19
N SER A 27 11.16 4.23 1.16
CA SER A 27 10.28 5.42 1.17
C SER A 27 8.83 5.10 0.79
N HIS A 28 8.60 3.89 0.28
CA HIS A 28 7.29 3.37 -0.07
C HIS A 28 6.71 2.53 1.05
N SER A 29 5.39 2.45 1.12
CA SER A 29 4.72 1.55 2.07
C SER A 29 3.40 1.06 1.52
N ARG A 30 3.04 -0.19 1.82
CA ARG A 30 1.71 -0.74 1.50
C ARG A 30 0.71 -0.20 2.51
N VAL A 31 -0.36 0.42 2.02
CA VAL A 31 -1.48 0.91 2.87
C VAL A 31 -2.60 -0.11 2.97
N PHE A 32 -2.75 -0.95 1.94
CA PHE A 32 -3.67 -2.09 1.94
C PHE A 32 -3.16 -3.14 0.97
N TRP A 33 -3.33 -4.42 1.30
CA TRP A 33 -3.00 -5.54 0.43
C TRP A 33 -3.86 -6.74 0.78
N ASN A 34 -4.27 -7.51 -0.23
CA ASN A 34 -5.04 -8.72 -0.04
C ASN A 34 -5.05 -9.56 -1.33
N ASN A 35 -4.70 -10.85 -1.23
CA ASN A 35 -4.58 -11.69 -2.43
C ASN A 35 -5.93 -12.04 -3.10
N GLU A 36 -7.05 -11.83 -2.42
CA GLU A 36 -8.39 -12.09 -2.95
C GLU A 36 -9.07 -10.80 -3.43
N THR A 37 -9.00 -9.74 -2.63
CA THR A 37 -9.74 -8.49 -2.90
C THR A 37 -8.97 -7.49 -3.76
N MET A 38 -7.66 -7.69 -3.95
CA MET A 38 -6.75 -6.78 -4.65
C MET A 38 -5.99 -7.45 -5.79
N VAL A 39 -6.60 -8.43 -6.47
CA VAL A 39 -5.98 -9.18 -7.58
C VAL A 39 -5.51 -8.26 -8.71
N TYR A 40 -6.34 -7.27 -9.08
CA TYR A 40 -5.98 -6.27 -10.08
C TYR A 40 -6.57 -4.91 -9.71
N PRO A 41 -5.88 -4.10 -8.88
CA PRO A 41 -6.30 -2.74 -8.58
C PRO A 41 -6.14 -1.88 -9.83
N SER A 42 -7.24 -1.62 -10.53
CA SER A 42 -7.24 -0.97 -11.85
C SER A 42 -7.35 0.55 -11.79
N ASP A 43 -7.94 1.11 -10.74
CA ASP A 43 -8.02 2.56 -10.56
C ASP A 43 -7.94 2.96 -9.09
N ILE A 44 -7.40 4.16 -8.84
CA ILE A 44 -7.28 4.77 -7.51
C ILE A 44 -7.64 6.25 -7.62
N LYS A 45 -8.50 6.71 -6.71
CA LYS A 45 -8.88 8.12 -6.59
C LYS A 45 -8.86 8.55 -5.14
N VAL A 46 -8.60 9.83 -4.90
CA VAL A 46 -8.82 10.47 -3.60
C VAL A 46 -9.84 11.57 -3.82
N ASP A 47 -10.92 11.54 -3.06
CA ASP A 47 -11.97 12.55 -3.13
C ASP A 47 -11.67 13.78 -2.26
N ALA A 48 -12.56 14.77 -2.29
CA ALA A 48 -12.44 16.00 -1.51
C ALA A 48 -12.51 15.76 0.01
N ASP A 49 -13.15 14.67 0.44
CA ASP A 49 -13.31 14.29 1.86
C ASP A 49 -12.14 13.45 2.39
N ASN A 50 -11.03 13.42 1.64
CA ASN A 50 -9.84 12.61 1.91
C ASN A 50 -10.15 11.13 2.09
N THR A 51 -11.08 10.61 1.29
CA THR A 51 -11.34 9.18 1.17
C THR A 51 -10.56 8.63 -0.02
N LEU A 52 -9.77 7.60 0.24
CA LEU A 52 -9.10 6.82 -0.78
C LEU A 52 -10.09 5.80 -1.34
N TRP A 53 -10.29 5.80 -2.65
CA TRP A 53 -11.13 4.88 -3.39
C TRP A 53 -10.26 4.01 -4.30
N VAL A 54 -10.57 2.72 -4.35
CA VAL A 54 -9.84 1.74 -5.15
C VAL A 54 -10.84 0.87 -5.89
N LEU A 55 -10.72 0.81 -7.21
CA LEU A 55 -11.39 -0.19 -8.03
C LEU A 55 -10.44 -1.37 -8.19
N SER A 56 -10.87 -2.56 -7.79
CA SER A 56 -10.16 -3.81 -8.05
C SER A 56 -11.03 -4.79 -8.80
N ASN A 57 -10.43 -5.53 -9.73
CA ASN A 57 -11.11 -6.57 -10.47
C ASN A 57 -10.21 -7.80 -10.66
N LYS A 58 -10.68 -8.77 -11.44
CA LYS A 58 -9.95 -9.99 -11.79
C LYS A 58 -9.53 -10.02 -13.26
N LEU A 59 -9.13 -8.89 -13.86
CA LEU A 59 -8.76 -8.82 -15.28
C LEU A 59 -7.74 -9.90 -15.73
N PRO A 60 -6.64 -10.19 -14.98
CA PRO A 60 -5.73 -11.25 -15.37
C PRO A 60 -6.40 -12.63 -15.42
N VAL A 61 -7.33 -12.91 -14.50
CA VAL A 61 -8.10 -14.17 -14.49
C VAL A 61 -9.04 -14.22 -15.69
N PHE A 62 -9.76 -13.12 -15.96
CA PHE A 62 -10.66 -13.02 -17.10
C PHE A 62 -9.97 -13.34 -18.43
N LEU A 63 -8.76 -12.78 -18.63
CA LEU A 63 -7.98 -12.98 -19.86
C LEU A 63 -7.51 -14.43 -20.05
N HIS A 64 -7.36 -15.22 -18.98
CA HIS A 64 -6.83 -16.58 -19.05
C HIS A 64 -7.90 -17.68 -18.91
N ALA A 65 -8.93 -17.47 -18.09
CA ALA A 65 -9.89 -18.51 -17.69
C ALA A 65 -11.35 -18.05 -17.74
N GLY A 66 -11.63 -16.79 -18.09
CA GLY A 66 -12.97 -16.21 -17.97
C GLY A 66 -13.32 -15.81 -16.53
N LEU A 67 -14.58 -15.42 -16.30
CA LEU A 67 -15.10 -15.05 -14.98
C LEU A 67 -15.91 -16.19 -14.38
N ASP A 68 -15.70 -16.46 -13.08
CA ASP A 68 -16.65 -17.25 -12.29
C ASP A 68 -17.74 -16.31 -11.77
N TYR A 69 -18.97 -16.48 -12.26
CA TYR A 69 -20.11 -15.65 -11.88
C TYR A 69 -20.64 -15.94 -10.47
N ASN A 70 -20.15 -16.99 -9.81
CA ASN A 70 -20.46 -17.28 -8.40
C ASN A 70 -19.53 -16.52 -7.44
N GLU A 71 -18.54 -15.80 -7.95
CA GLU A 71 -17.58 -15.03 -7.16
C GLU A 71 -17.73 -13.51 -7.35
N TYR A 72 -17.23 -12.75 -6.38
CA TYR A 72 -17.07 -11.31 -6.52
C TYR A 72 -15.88 -11.00 -7.45
N ASN A 73 -16.17 -10.64 -8.70
CA ASN A 73 -15.17 -10.33 -9.73
C ASN A 73 -14.69 -8.87 -9.74
N PHE A 74 -15.50 -7.96 -9.19
CA PHE A 74 -15.25 -6.52 -9.14
C PHE A 74 -15.51 -6.02 -7.73
N ARG A 75 -14.67 -5.11 -7.24
CA ARG A 75 -14.75 -4.54 -5.89
C ARG A 75 -14.42 -3.05 -5.94
N ILE A 76 -15.22 -2.26 -5.23
CA ILE A 76 -14.89 -0.87 -4.89
C ILE A 76 -14.58 -0.85 -3.41
N LEU A 77 -13.32 -0.53 -3.07
CA LEU A 77 -12.87 -0.40 -1.69
C LEU A 77 -12.69 1.08 -1.37
N ASN A 78 -12.94 1.45 -0.13
CA ASN A 78 -12.66 2.81 0.35
C ASN A 78 -12.14 2.82 1.78
N GLY A 79 -11.48 3.91 2.14
CA GLY A 79 -11.04 4.17 3.51
C GLY A 79 -10.50 5.59 3.65
N LYS A 80 -10.47 6.11 4.89
CA LYS A 80 -9.92 7.45 5.11
C LYS A 80 -8.42 7.45 4.89
N VAL A 81 -7.92 8.42 4.12
CA VAL A 81 -6.49 8.57 3.79
C VAL A 81 -5.64 8.60 5.06
N ALA A 82 -6.08 9.34 6.09
CA ALA A 82 -5.35 9.47 7.35
C ALA A 82 -5.21 8.13 8.09
N GLU A 83 -6.19 7.24 7.96
CA GLU A 83 -6.15 5.90 8.55
C GLU A 83 -5.29 4.96 7.71
N ALA A 84 -5.45 5.01 6.39
CA ALA A 84 -4.72 4.17 5.45
C ALA A 84 -3.20 4.37 5.53
N ILE A 85 -2.74 5.62 5.71
CA ILE A 85 -1.31 5.91 5.83
C ILE A 85 -0.76 5.72 7.24
N LYS A 86 -1.61 5.51 8.25
CA LYS A 86 -1.18 5.49 9.65
C LYS A 86 -0.10 4.43 9.87
N TYR A 87 0.97 4.80 10.58
CA TYR A 87 2.12 3.90 10.84
C TYR A 87 2.87 3.42 9.58
N THR A 88 2.76 4.14 8.47
CA THR A 88 3.53 3.88 7.25
C THR A 88 4.61 4.95 7.03
N ALA A 89 5.54 4.71 6.09
CA ALA A 89 6.51 5.73 5.67
C ALA A 89 5.86 7.01 5.11
N CYS A 90 4.55 6.95 4.80
CA CYS A 90 3.76 8.06 4.28
C CYS A 90 3.02 8.84 5.38
N ASP A 91 3.15 8.48 6.67
CA ASP A 91 2.53 9.16 7.81
C ASP A 91 3.40 10.30 8.36
N SER A 92 2.82 11.48 8.57
CA SER A 92 3.57 12.72 8.91
C SER A 92 3.80 12.81 10.39
N LYS A 93 3.03 12.03 11.14
CA LYS A 93 3.12 11.89 12.57
C LYS A 93 4.05 10.75 12.96
N MET A 94 4.66 10.04 12.01
CA MET A 94 5.59 8.96 12.31
C MET A 94 6.87 9.53 12.94
N VAL A 95 7.04 9.32 14.24
CA VAL A 95 8.25 9.69 14.97
C VAL A 95 9.18 8.48 15.01
N VAL A 96 10.29 8.56 14.26
CA VAL A 96 11.34 7.54 14.33
C VAL A 96 12.21 7.82 15.56
N ASN A 97 12.13 6.95 16.56
CA ASN A 97 13.03 7.02 17.71
C ASN A 97 14.43 6.53 17.32
N LYS A 98 15.37 7.47 17.17
CA LYS A 98 16.76 7.17 16.74
C LYS A 98 17.46 6.17 17.66
N THR A 99 17.26 6.27 18.97
CA THR A 99 17.87 5.38 19.96
C THR A 99 17.39 3.94 19.82
N ILE A 100 16.10 3.73 19.53
CA ILE A 100 15.56 2.38 19.24
C ILE A 100 16.16 1.84 17.95
N VAL A 101 16.22 2.65 16.89
CA VAL A 101 16.79 2.26 15.60
C VAL A 101 18.26 1.85 15.74
N GLU A 102 19.04 2.60 16.51
CA GLU A 102 20.46 2.29 16.78
C GLU A 102 20.62 0.98 17.56
N LYS A 103 19.78 0.74 18.58
CA LYS A 103 19.77 -0.53 19.31
C LYS A 103 19.43 -1.71 18.41
N ILE A 104 18.40 -1.60 17.56
CA ILE A 104 18.01 -2.66 16.62
C ILE A 104 19.14 -2.93 15.61
N LYS A 105 19.77 -1.87 15.07
CA LYS A 105 20.94 -2.02 14.18
C LYS A 105 22.11 -2.73 14.87
N GLY A 106 22.33 -2.46 16.16
CA GLY A 106 23.33 -3.15 16.96
C GLY A 106 23.05 -4.64 17.13
N VAL A 107 21.79 -5.02 17.38
CA VAL A 107 21.36 -6.43 17.47
C VAL A 107 21.52 -7.14 16.13
N LEU A 108 21.03 -6.56 15.04
CA LEU A 108 21.12 -7.14 13.70
C LEU A 108 22.57 -7.30 13.20
N LYS A 109 23.51 -6.50 13.70
CA LYS A 109 24.95 -6.67 13.43
C LYS A 109 25.57 -7.80 14.25
N LYS A 110 25.10 -8.04 15.47
CA LYS A 110 25.57 -9.14 16.32
C LYS A 110 25.14 -10.50 15.79
N ASP A 111 23.92 -10.64 15.27
CA ASP A 111 23.44 -11.91 14.70
C ASP A 111 24.12 -12.30 13.37
N LYS A 112 24.87 -11.37 12.76
CA LYS A 112 25.65 -11.62 11.53
C LYS A 112 27.15 -11.82 11.79
N SER A 113 27.58 -11.80 13.06
CA SER A 113 28.94 -12.05 13.53
C SER A 113 29.03 -13.43 14.16
#